data_AF-A0A959S2T8-F1
#
_entry.id   AF-A0A959S2T8-F1
#
_cell.length_a   1.000
_cell.length_b   1.000
_cell.length_c   1.000
_cell.angle_alpha   90.00
_cell.angle_beta   90.00
_cell.angle_gamma   90.00
#
_symmetry.space_group_name_H-M   'P 1'
#
loop_
_entity.id
_entity.type
_entity.pdbx_description
1 polymer ?
#
loop_
_entity_poly.entity_id
_entity_poly.type
_entity_poly.pdbx_seq_one_letter_code
_entity_poly.pdbx_strand_id
1 'polypeptide(L)'
;WEWDEDFKKYLQKLSALAIDMETATFFIVSHVNEISRGALLLVSDMPLMPEGMKTERSDKEVTAKFVDLHLQIGIEAMTEIEEKGEAIKHFRY
;
A
#
# COMPACT_ATOMS: atom_id res chain seq x y z
N TRP A 1 10.50 14.93 4.61
CA TRP A 1 10.15 14.20 5.84
C TRP A 1 11.25 13.21 6.23
N GLU A 2 12.03 12.68 5.28
CA GLU A 2 13.16 11.76 5.51
C GLU A 2 14.26 12.29 6.45
N TRP A 3 14.33 13.61 6.65
CA TRP A 3 15.30 14.26 7.54
C TRP A 3 14.66 14.85 8.80
N ASP A 4 13.35 14.63 9.00
CA ASP A 4 12.59 15.13 10.14
C ASP A 4 12.46 14.04 11.20
N GLU A 5 13.30 14.14 12.24
CA GLU A 5 13.35 13.15 13.32
C GLU A 5 12.08 13.11 14.18
N ASP A 6 11.37 14.23 14.31
CA ASP A 6 10.13 14.25 15.09
C ASP A 6 8.99 13.60 14.30
N PHE A 7 8.95 13.80 12.98
CA PHE A 7 8.03 13.08 12.10
C PHE A 7 8.31 11.56 12.08
N LYS A 8 9.58 11.13 12.07
CA LYS A 8 9.92 9.69 12.16
C LYS A 8 9.47 9.07 13.47
N LYS A 9 9.70 9.74 14.62
CA LYS A 9 9.21 9.28 15.93
C LYS A 9 7.69 9.19 15.97
N TYR A 10 7.00 10.13 15.33
CA TYR A 10 5.55 10.09 15.21
C TYR A 10 5.07 8.85 14.46
N LEU A 11 5.67 8.53 13.31
CA LEU A 11 5.35 7.31 12.54
C LEU A 11 5.61 6.03 13.34
N GLN A 12 6.73 5.97 14.07
CA GLN A 12 7.05 4.83 14.95
C GLN A 12 6.00 4.65 16.05
N LYS A 13 5.52 5.74 16.65
CA LYS A 13 4.45 5.70 17.67
C LYS A 13 3.13 5.16 17.11
N LEU A 14 2.84 5.42 15.83
CA LEU A 14 1.66 4.89 15.14
C LEU A 14 1.82 3.42 14.72
N SER A 15 3.00 2.83 14.87
CA SER A 15 3.35 1.52 14.30
C SER A 15 3.13 1.48 12.78
N ALA A 16 3.42 2.58 12.09
CA ALA A 16 3.28 2.67 10.64
C ALA A 16 4.25 1.69 9.93
N LEU A 17 3.71 0.88 9.02
CA LEU A 17 4.49 -0.12 8.26
C LEU A 17 4.97 0.41 6.90
N ALA A 18 4.23 1.33 6.31
CA ALA A 18 4.50 1.92 5.01
C ALA A 18 3.97 3.37 4.98
N ILE A 19 4.46 4.15 4.01
CA ILE A 19 4.02 5.51 3.75
C ILE A 19 3.61 5.58 2.29
N ASP A 20 2.43 6.13 2.06
CA ASP A 20 1.80 6.29 0.76
C ASP A 20 0.93 7.56 0.79
N MET A 21 0.52 8.08 -0.36
CA MET A 21 -0.24 9.34 -0.46
C MET A 21 -1.73 9.13 -0.77
N GLU A 22 -2.14 7.94 -1.19
CA GLU A 22 -3.50 7.68 -1.71
C GLU A 22 -4.32 6.74 -0.83
N THR A 23 -3.68 5.73 -0.20
CA THR A 23 -4.38 4.63 0.48
C THR A 23 -5.41 5.09 1.50
N ALA A 24 -5.08 6.04 2.38
CA ALA A 24 -6.01 6.51 3.41
C ALA A 24 -7.26 7.18 2.80
N THR A 25 -7.05 8.04 1.81
CA THR A 25 -8.14 8.74 1.10
C THR A 25 -9.02 7.75 0.35
N PHE A 26 -8.41 6.80 -0.37
CA PHE A 26 -9.13 5.75 -1.09
C PHE A 26 -10.02 4.92 -0.16
N PHE A 27 -9.51 4.52 1.01
CA PHE A 27 -10.28 3.75 1.99
C PHE A 27 -11.45 4.53 2.59
N ILE A 28 -11.24 5.81 2.92
CA ILE A 28 -12.29 6.67 3.49
C ILE A 28 -13.41 6.92 2.47
N VAL A 29 -13.05 7.33 1.24
CA VAL A 29 -14.04 7.61 0.19
C VAL A 29 -14.81 6.34 -0.18
N SER A 30 -14.12 5.22 -0.32
CA SER A 30 -14.78 3.93 -0.62
C SER A 30 -15.68 3.48 0.53
N HIS A 31 -15.28 3.73 1.78
CA HIS A 31 -16.13 3.43 2.94
C HIS A 31 -17.43 4.23 2.94
N VAL A 32 -17.36 5.54 2.68
CA VAL A 32 -18.53 6.43 2.62
C VAL A 32 -19.47 6.07 1.47
N ASN A 33 -18.94 5.56 0.36
CA ASN A 33 -19.73 5.14 -0.80
C ASN A 33 -20.14 3.66 -0.76
N GLU A 34 -19.88 2.95 0.34
CA GLU A 34 -20.18 1.52 0.50
C GLU A 34 -19.58 0.63 -0.60
N ILE A 35 -18.44 1.05 -1.15
CA ILE A 35 -17.69 0.29 -2.15
C ILE A 35 -16.72 -0.64 -1.43
N SER A 36 -16.69 -1.91 -1.82
CA SER A 36 -15.68 -2.84 -1.32
C SER A 36 -14.29 -2.50 -1.87
N ARG A 37 -13.27 -2.56 -1.02
CA ARG A 37 -11.93 -2.06 -1.30
C ARG A 37 -10.86 -2.83 -0.56
N GLY A 38 -9.69 -2.91 -1.17
CA GLY A 38 -8.45 -3.39 -0.59
C GLY A 38 -7.27 -2.64 -1.19
N ALA A 39 -6.09 -2.79 -0.58
CA ALA A 39 -4.85 -2.26 -1.15
C ALA A 39 -3.73 -3.28 -0.98
N LEU A 40 -2.97 -3.45 -2.05
CA LEU A 40 -1.69 -4.15 -2.07
C LEU A 40 -0.63 -3.11 -2.49
N LEU A 41 0.30 -2.80 -1.60
CA LEU A 41 1.33 -1.79 -1.82
C LEU A 41 2.67 -2.43 -2.12
N LEU A 42 3.39 -1.88 -3.11
CA LEU A 42 4.74 -2.30 -3.46
C LEU A 42 5.73 -1.40 -2.73
N VAL A 43 6.62 -1.98 -1.94
CA VAL A 43 7.69 -1.21 -1.29
C VAL A 43 8.69 -0.79 -2.37
N SER A 44 8.77 0.52 -2.65
CA SER A 44 9.67 1.07 -3.68
C SER A 44 11.02 1.52 -3.12
N ASP A 45 11.06 1.82 -1.82
CA ASP A 45 12.18 2.42 -1.11
C ASP A 45 12.07 2.23 0.41
N MET A 46 13.20 2.41 1.11
CA MET A 46 13.30 2.23 2.56
C MET A 46 13.96 3.47 3.20
N PRO A 47 13.26 4.61 3.24
CA PRO A 47 13.80 5.91 3.67
C PRO A 47 14.31 5.96 5.12
N LEU A 48 13.95 4.98 5.95
CA LEU A 48 14.43 4.87 7.34
C LEU A 48 15.72 4.06 7.48
N MET A 49 16.20 3.42 6.40
CA MET A 49 17.49 2.72 6.38
C MET A 49 18.59 3.64 5.84
N PRO A 50 19.80 3.67 6.43
CA PRO A 50 20.90 4.51 5.97
C PRO A 50 21.30 4.28 4.50
N GLU A 51 21.11 3.07 4.01
CA GLU A 51 21.38 2.64 2.62
C GLU A 51 20.14 2.76 1.71
N GLY A 52 18.98 3.15 2.27
CA GLY A 52 17.66 2.94 1.67
C GLY A 52 17.04 4.18 1.01
N MET A 53 17.80 5.26 0.83
CA MET A 53 17.35 6.39 0.00
C MET A 53 17.30 5.95 -1.47
N LYS A 54 16.12 6.09 -2.06
CA LYS A 54 15.81 5.70 -3.44
C LYS A 54 16.82 6.26 -4.44
N THR A 55 17.47 5.37 -5.22
CA THR A 55 18.22 5.76 -6.41
C THR A 55 17.37 5.48 -7.65
N GLU A 56 17.49 6.26 -8.72
CA GLU A 56 16.77 5.96 -9.98
C GLU A 56 17.07 4.55 -10.52
N ARG A 57 18.26 4.02 -10.22
CA ARG A 57 18.66 2.67 -10.61
C ARG A 57 17.91 1.60 -9.82
N SER A 58 17.84 1.74 -8.49
CA SER A 58 17.11 0.78 -7.64
C SER A 58 15.62 0.78 -7.94
N ASP A 59 15.04 1.95 -8.23
CA ASP A 59 13.62 2.05 -8.60
C ASP A 59 13.31 1.30 -9.90
N LYS A 60 14.16 1.46 -10.93
CA LYS A 60 14.03 0.73 -12.19
C LYS A 60 14.17 -0.78 -11.99
N GLU A 61 15.07 -1.23 -11.12
CA GLU A 61 15.25 -2.66 -10.83
C GLU A 61 14.07 -3.27 -10.08
N VAL A 62 13.52 -2.59 -9.07
CA VAL A 62 12.33 -3.04 -8.35
C VAL A 62 11.13 -3.07 -9.29
N THR A 63 10.95 -2.01 -10.07
CA THR A 63 9.88 -1.90 -11.06
C THR A 63 9.93 -3.05 -12.05
N ALA A 64 11.10 -3.28 -12.67
CA ALA A 64 11.28 -4.33 -13.68
C ALA A 64 11.08 -5.76 -13.12
N LYS A 65 11.30 -5.97 -11.82
CA LYS A 65 11.19 -7.30 -11.20
C LYS A 65 9.81 -7.60 -10.66
N PHE A 66 9.12 -6.61 -10.12
CA PHE A 66 7.95 -6.85 -9.27
C PHE A 66 6.65 -6.26 -9.79
N VAL A 67 6.67 -5.35 -10.77
CA VAL A 67 5.41 -4.77 -11.31
C VAL A 67 4.52 -5.83 -11.94
N ASP A 68 5.08 -6.71 -12.78
CA ASP A 68 4.30 -7.74 -13.45
C ASP A 68 3.66 -8.70 -12.43
N LEU A 69 4.43 -9.11 -11.41
CA LEU A 69 3.94 -9.95 -10.32
C LEU A 69 2.86 -9.22 -9.50
N HIS A 70 3.05 -7.93 -9.21
CA HIS A 70 2.09 -7.14 -8.44
C HIS A 70 0.76 -7.02 -9.18
N LEU A 71 0.81 -6.75 -10.48
CA LEU A 71 -0.38 -6.71 -11.34
C LEU A 71 -1.06 -8.07 -11.41
N GLN A 72 -0.28 -9.15 -11.56
CA GLN A 72 -0.81 -10.51 -11.58
C GLN A 72 -1.56 -10.84 -10.28
N ILE A 73 -0.97 -10.54 -9.11
CA ILE A 73 -1.63 -10.75 -7.81
C ILE A 73 -2.93 -9.93 -7.72
N GLY A 74 -2.93 -8.68 -8.22
CA GLY A 74 -4.13 -7.86 -8.27
C GLY A 74 -5.24 -8.46 -9.14
N ILE A 75 -4.90 -8.96 -10.33
CA ILE A 75 -5.84 -9.62 -11.24
C ILE A 75 -6.41 -10.89 -10.61
N GLU A 76 -5.54 -11.73 -10.03
CA GLU A 76 -5.93 -12.96 -9.33
C GLU A 76 -6.86 -12.66 -8.16
N ALA A 77 -6.53 -11.69 -7.31
CA ALA A 77 -7.37 -11.30 -6.18
C ALA A 77 -8.77 -10.84 -6.61
N MET A 78 -8.86 -10.02 -7.68
CA MET A 78 -10.16 -9.58 -8.21
C MET A 78 -10.96 -10.72 -8.83
N THR A 79 -10.28 -11.63 -9.54
CA THR A 79 -10.92 -12.81 -10.15
C THR A 79 -11.47 -13.75 -9.07
N GLU A 80 -10.70 -13.99 -8.00
CA GLU A 80 -11.17 -14.80 -6.87
C GLU A 80 -12.37 -14.18 -6.15
N ILE A 81 -12.38 -12.85 -6.00
CA ILE A 81 -13.51 -12.12 -5.41
C ILE A 81 -14.77 -12.28 -6.27
N GLU A 82 -14.64 -12.20 -7.60
CA GLU A 82 -15.74 -12.42 -8.53
C GLU A 82 -16.31 -13.84 -8.43
N GLU A 83 -15.44 -14.87 -8.39
CA GLU A 83 -15.86 -16.27 -8.36
C GLU A 83 -16.47 -16.71 -7.03
N LYS A 84 -15.83 -16.34 -5.91
CA LYS A 84 -16.23 -16.81 -4.56
C LYS A 84 -17.29 -15.91 -3.92
N GLY A 85 -17.46 -14.70 -4.44
CA GLY A 85 -18.22 -13.64 -3.80
C GLY A 85 -17.53 -13.10 -2.55
N GLU A 86 -17.92 -11.89 -2.15
CA GLU A 86 -17.44 -11.30 -0.92
C GLU A 86 -18.19 -11.85 0.30
N ALA A 87 -17.51 -12.60 1.16
CA ALA A 87 -17.98 -12.86 2.52
C ALA A 87 -17.82 -11.61 3.43
N ILE A 88 -18.01 -10.42 2.87
CA ILE A 88 -17.76 -9.17 3.59
C ILE A 88 -18.87 -8.99 4.62
N LYS A 89 -18.46 -9.08 5.89
CA LYS A 89 -19.21 -8.49 7.00
C LYS A 89 -19.31 -6.99 6.72
N HIS A 90 -20.43 -6.56 6.14
CA HIS A 90 -20.84 -5.18 6.28
C HIS A 90 -21.01 -4.92 7.78
N PHE A 91 -20.12 -4.13 8.37
CA PHE A 91 -20.38 -3.53 9.67
C PHE A 91 -21.55 -2.57 9.50
N ARG A 92 -22.77 -3.09 9.58
CA ARG A 92 -23.98 -2.28 9.74
C ARG A 92 -23.92 -1.68 11.15
N TYR A 93 -23.78 -0.36 11.22
CA TYR A 93 -23.97 0.42 12.44
C TYR A 93 -25.45 0.79 12.59
#